data_AF-A0A7J3D486-F1
#
_entry.id   AF-A0A7J3D486-F1
#
_cell.length_a   1.000
_cell.length_b   1.000
_cell.length_c   1.000
_cell.angle_alpha   90.00
_cell.angle_beta   90.00
_cell.angle_gamma   90.00
#
_symmetry.space_group_name_H-M   'P 1'
#
loop_
_entity.id
_entity.type
_entity.pdbx_description
1 polymer ?
#
loop_
_entity_poly.entity_id
_entity_poly.type
_entity_poly.pdbx_seq_one_letter_code
_entity_poly.pdbx_strand_id
1 'polypeptide(L)'
;MTVYTFTIKISSGTSREARRELKALGCIWIGSAIRFMLDKGLRYVPTVVLTAKSLSNCSQELLDIFEWLRQRTDVKIIRRYAGTAYWEQAIWPPGVLEIKEVNNEITRLAARNLLSKDNSEDAKLVRNYILSENVMRFEDLTVEQKVNIWIGDVNEASRKWSNYFLKALDIHRRYPTAKFWFYVQSPG
;
A
#
# COMPACT_ATOMS: atom_id res chain seq x y z
N MET A 1 -3.27 -16.72 -9.37
CA MET A 1 -2.69 -15.73 -8.45
C MET A 1 -3.83 -14.92 -7.85
N THR A 2 -4.03 -14.99 -6.54
CA THR A 2 -5.08 -14.23 -5.83
C THR A 2 -4.70 -12.75 -5.80
N VAL A 3 -5.52 -11.89 -6.41
CA VAL A 3 -5.19 -10.48 -6.56
C VAL A 3 -5.83 -9.66 -5.44
N TYR A 4 -5.00 -9.01 -4.61
CA TYR A 4 -5.47 -8.20 -3.48
C TYR A 4 -5.56 -6.72 -3.87
N THR A 5 -6.63 -6.06 -3.46
CA THR A 5 -6.81 -4.61 -3.67
C THR A 5 -6.91 -3.88 -2.34
N PHE A 6 -6.23 -2.75 -2.25
CA PHE A 6 -6.38 -1.79 -1.16
C PHE A 6 -7.46 -0.77 -1.54
N THR A 7 -8.43 -0.60 -0.66
CA THR A 7 -9.66 0.14 -0.95
C THR A 7 -10.18 0.85 0.30
N ILE A 8 -11.20 1.68 0.12
CA ILE A 8 -11.84 2.46 1.18
C ILE A 8 -13.27 1.96 1.43
N LYS A 9 -13.57 1.65 2.70
CA LYS A 9 -14.93 1.47 3.19
C LYS A 9 -15.49 2.82 3.65
N ILE A 10 -16.66 3.21 3.14
CA ILE A 10 -17.27 4.51 3.46
C ILE A 10 -18.50 4.31 4.35
N SER A 11 -18.57 5.04 5.47
CA SER A 11 -19.74 5.03 6.37
C SER A 11 -20.99 5.62 5.72
N SER A 12 -22.17 5.09 6.06
CA SER A 12 -23.48 5.62 5.65
C SER A 12 -23.67 7.09 6.01
N GLY A 13 -23.14 7.54 7.15
CA GLY A 13 -23.22 8.93 7.61
C GLY A 13 -22.28 9.93 6.95
N THR A 14 -21.47 9.50 5.96
CA THR A 14 -20.61 10.42 5.18
C THR A 14 -21.44 11.22 4.19
N SER A 15 -21.18 12.53 4.07
CA SER A 15 -21.87 13.42 3.12
C SER A 15 -21.83 12.91 1.69
N ARG A 16 -22.81 13.31 0.86
CA ARG A 16 -22.93 12.84 -0.53
C ARG A 16 -21.72 13.24 -1.36
N GLU A 17 -21.21 14.45 -1.14
CA GLU A 17 -20.06 15.04 -1.81
C GLU A 17 -18.79 14.25 -1.47
N ALA A 18 -18.47 14.09 -0.18
CA ALA A 18 -17.30 13.33 0.26
C ALA A 18 -17.38 11.87 -0.19
N ARG A 19 -18.57 11.25 -0.12
CA ARG A 19 -18.79 9.88 -0.61
C ARG A 19 -18.50 9.75 -2.10
N ARG A 20 -18.93 10.71 -2.92
CA ARG A 20 -18.66 10.70 -4.37
C ARG A 20 -17.17 10.77 -4.65
N GLU A 21 -16.45 11.67 -3.98
CA GLU A 21 -15.00 11.83 -4.15
C GLU A 21 -14.23 10.60 -3.66
N LEU A 22 -14.57 10.04 -2.48
CA LEU A 22 -13.96 8.81 -1.96
C LEU A 22 -14.19 7.63 -2.90
N LYS A 23 -15.39 7.48 -3.47
CA LYS A 23 -15.67 6.42 -4.46
C LYS A 23 -14.86 6.59 -5.73
N ALA A 24 -14.62 7.83 -6.16
CA ALA A 24 -13.83 8.12 -7.36
C ALA A 24 -12.34 7.76 -7.21
N LEU A 25 -11.84 7.57 -5.98
CA LEU A 25 -10.50 7.03 -5.75
C LEU A 25 -10.34 5.57 -6.20
N GLY A 26 -11.44 4.82 -6.25
CA GLY A 26 -11.43 3.42 -6.64
C GLY A 26 -10.64 2.53 -5.68
N CYS A 27 -9.82 1.64 -6.22
CA CYS A 27 -8.92 0.78 -5.46
C CYS A 27 -7.53 0.75 -6.11
N ILE A 28 -6.53 0.34 -5.34
CA ILE A 28 -5.17 0.14 -5.84
C ILE A 28 -4.72 -1.29 -5.62
N TRP A 29 -4.09 -1.86 -6.64
CA TRP A 29 -3.53 -3.21 -6.58
C TRP A 29 -2.34 -3.29 -5.63
N ILE A 30 -2.36 -4.31 -4.77
CA ILE A 30 -1.21 -4.64 -3.92
C ILE A 30 -0.29 -5.53 -4.73
N GLY A 31 0.76 -4.91 -5.28
CA GLY A 31 1.75 -5.57 -6.12
C GLY A 31 3.17 -5.47 -5.56
N SER A 32 4.14 -5.78 -6.41
CA SER A 32 5.57 -5.79 -6.08
C SER A 32 6.09 -4.45 -5.56
N ALA A 33 5.45 -3.32 -5.90
CA ALA A 33 5.81 -1.99 -5.40
C ALA A 33 5.91 -1.93 -3.87
N ILE A 34 5.08 -2.66 -3.12
CA ILE A 34 5.15 -2.70 -1.65
C ILE A 34 6.45 -3.36 -1.17
N ARG A 35 6.89 -4.42 -1.84
CA ARG A 35 8.20 -5.06 -1.55
C ARG A 35 9.35 -4.09 -1.81
N PHE A 36 9.32 -3.40 -2.96
CA PHE A 36 10.33 -2.39 -3.27
C PHE A 36 10.31 -1.21 -2.28
N MET A 37 9.15 -0.83 -1.73
CA MET A 37 9.10 0.18 -0.67
C MET A 37 9.85 -0.29 0.58
N LEU A 38 9.64 -1.55 1.00
CA LEU A 38 10.39 -2.15 2.12
C LEU A 38 11.90 -2.18 1.82
N ASP A 39 12.30 -2.63 0.64
CA ASP A 39 13.71 -2.68 0.24
C ASP A 39 14.39 -1.30 0.24
N LYS A 40 13.61 -0.24 -0.02
CA LYS A 40 14.09 1.17 -0.01
C LYS A 40 13.96 1.86 1.35
N GLY A 41 13.70 1.09 2.40
CA GLY A 41 13.68 1.57 3.78
C GLY A 41 12.37 2.24 4.19
N LEU A 42 11.30 2.14 3.40
CA LEU A 42 9.98 2.59 3.83
C LEU A 42 9.38 1.48 4.70
N ARG A 43 8.69 1.86 5.76
CA ARG A 43 8.10 0.94 6.73
C ARG A 43 6.67 1.31 7.06
N TYR A 44 6.34 2.59 7.17
CA TYR A 44 5.03 3.02 7.67
C TYR A 44 3.90 2.80 6.66
N VAL A 45 4.06 3.22 5.40
CA VAL A 45 3.09 2.97 4.32
C VAL A 45 2.97 1.46 4.03
N PRO A 46 4.07 0.69 3.87
CA PRO A 46 3.99 -0.76 3.77
C PRO A 46 3.26 -1.42 4.94
N THR A 47 3.52 -1.01 6.19
CA THR A 47 2.82 -1.53 7.37
C THR A 47 1.32 -1.29 7.26
N VAL A 48 0.87 -0.08 6.93
CA VAL A 48 -0.57 0.20 6.77
C VAL A 48 -1.20 -0.73 5.73
N VAL A 49 -0.54 -0.94 4.59
CA VAL A 49 -1.06 -1.79 3.51
C VAL A 49 -1.05 -3.27 3.86
N LEU A 50 0.06 -3.79 4.40
CA LEU A 50 0.26 -5.21 4.67
C LEU A 50 -0.57 -5.69 5.87
N THR A 51 -0.65 -4.89 6.93
CA THR A 51 -1.49 -5.22 8.09
C THR A 51 -2.98 -5.11 7.77
N ALA A 52 -3.34 -4.26 6.81
CA ALA A 52 -4.70 -4.20 6.28
C ALA A 52 -5.07 -5.47 5.49
N LYS A 53 -4.07 -6.25 5.04
CA LYS A 53 -4.25 -7.57 4.42
C LYS A 53 -4.29 -8.67 5.47
N SER A 54 -3.23 -8.80 6.27
CA SER A 54 -3.09 -9.89 7.25
C SER A 54 -1.97 -9.58 8.23
N LEU A 55 -2.28 -9.59 9.53
CA LEU A 55 -1.29 -9.42 10.59
C LEU A 55 -0.37 -10.63 10.74
N SER A 56 -0.90 -11.85 10.58
CA SER A 56 -0.15 -13.10 10.79
C SER A 56 1.01 -13.32 9.81
N ASN A 57 1.00 -12.61 8.68
CA ASN A 57 2.03 -12.73 7.63
C ASN A 57 3.05 -11.58 7.67
N CYS A 58 2.98 -10.70 8.67
CA CYS A 58 3.91 -9.58 8.82
C CYS A 58 5.17 -10.00 9.59
N SER A 59 6.32 -9.42 9.24
CA SER A 59 7.54 -9.55 10.03
C SER A 59 7.39 -8.85 11.39
N GLN A 60 8.21 -9.24 12.38
CA GLN A 60 8.19 -8.62 13.70
C GLN A 60 8.38 -7.09 13.63
N GLU A 61 9.30 -6.61 12.78
CA GLU A 61 9.50 -5.16 12.57
C GLU A 61 8.20 -4.45 12.14
N LEU A 62 7.43 -5.04 11.21
CA LEU A 62 6.16 -4.45 10.78
C LEU A 62 5.08 -4.55 11.86
N LEU A 63 5.10 -5.59 12.70
CA LEU A 63 4.22 -5.73 13.86
C LEU A 63 4.54 -4.69 14.94
N ASP A 64 5.82 -4.38 15.17
CA ASP A 64 6.22 -3.34 16.13
C ASP A 64 5.75 -1.95 15.65
N ILE A 65 5.91 -1.67 14.36
CA ILE A 65 5.43 -0.42 13.74
C ILE A 65 3.90 -0.38 13.72
N PHE A 66 3.25 -1.51 13.49
CA PHE A 66 1.80 -1.64 13.58
C PHE A 66 1.30 -1.28 14.97
N GLU A 67 1.88 -1.85 16.03
CA GLU A 67 1.52 -1.54 17.41
C GLU A 67 1.74 -0.06 17.73
N TRP A 68 2.86 0.50 17.25
CA TRP A 68 3.15 1.92 17.40
C TRP A 68 2.10 2.82 16.71
N LEU A 69 1.66 2.46 15.50
CA LEU A 69 0.61 3.17 14.76
C LEU A 69 -0.77 2.98 15.41
N ARG A 70 -1.06 1.77 15.90
CA ARG A 70 -2.30 1.40 16.60
C ARG A 70 -2.49 2.20 17.89
N GLN A 71 -1.42 2.50 18.62
CA GLN A 71 -1.50 3.35 19.81
C GLN A 71 -1.89 4.81 19.50
N ARG A 72 -1.75 5.23 18.23
CA ARG A 72 -1.98 6.63 17.78
C ARG A 72 -3.26 6.80 16.98
N THR A 73 -3.92 5.71 16.62
CA THR A 73 -5.11 5.72 15.77
C THR A 73 -6.14 4.71 16.25
N ASP A 74 -7.42 5.00 16.04
CA ASP A 74 -8.52 4.06 16.32
C ASP A 74 -8.62 2.98 15.22
N VAL A 75 -7.58 2.15 15.11
CA VAL A 75 -7.56 1.02 14.18
C VAL A 75 -8.43 -0.12 14.70
N LYS A 76 -9.26 -0.69 13.82
CA LYS A 76 -10.12 -1.81 14.16
C LYS A 76 -9.52 -3.11 13.66
N ILE A 77 -9.53 -4.15 14.49
CA ILE A 77 -9.08 -5.48 14.09
C ILE A 77 -10.30 -6.32 13.79
N ILE A 78 -10.37 -6.84 12.56
CA ILE A 78 -11.41 -7.78 12.16
C ILE A 78 -10.79 -9.17 12.08
N ARG A 79 -11.45 -10.10 12.77
CA ARG A 79 -11.15 -11.53 12.72
C ARG A 79 -12.02 -12.18 11.68
N ARG A 80 -11.43 -12.97 10.79
CA ARG A 80 -12.16 -13.78 9.82
C ARG A 80 -11.77 -15.25 9.98
N TYR A 81 -12.77 -16.10 9.80
CA TYR A 81 -12.62 -17.55 9.76
C TYR A 81 -12.96 -18.01 8.34
N ALA A 82 -12.08 -18.82 7.76
CA ALA A 82 -12.28 -19.50 6.49
C ALA A 82 -11.98 -20.99 6.71
N GLY A 83 -13.01 -21.77 7.05
CA GLY A 83 -12.83 -23.16 7.49
C GLY A 83 -12.02 -23.22 8.80
N THR A 84 -10.89 -23.93 8.79
CA THR A 84 -9.95 -24.02 9.92
C THR A 84 -8.91 -22.90 9.93
N ALA A 85 -8.83 -22.09 8.87
CA ALA A 85 -7.90 -20.97 8.78
C ALA A 85 -8.49 -19.72 9.45
N TYR A 86 -7.64 -19.05 10.23
CA TYR A 86 -7.94 -17.80 10.91
C TYR A 86 -6.97 -16.73 10.41
N TRP A 87 -7.49 -15.53 10.12
CA TRP A 87 -6.63 -14.38 9.94
C TRP A 87 -7.24 -13.11 10.53
N GLU A 88 -6.36 -12.24 11.02
CA GLU A 88 -6.66 -10.89 11.47
C GLU A 88 -6.27 -9.88 10.41
N GLN A 89 -7.14 -8.89 10.21
CA GLN A 89 -6.89 -7.75 9.33
C GLN A 89 -7.10 -6.45 10.11
N ALA A 90 -6.20 -5.49 9.92
CA ALA A 90 -6.34 -4.13 10.43
C ALA A 90 -7.22 -3.28 9.50
N ILE A 91 -8.07 -2.44 10.07
CA ILE A 91 -8.93 -1.51 9.35
C ILE A 91 -8.58 -0.10 9.82
N TRP A 92 -7.88 0.64 8.96
CA TRP A 92 -7.23 1.89 9.34
C TRP A 92 -8.15 3.09 9.15
N PRO A 93 -8.30 3.98 10.16
CA PRO A 93 -8.98 5.25 9.97
C PRO A 93 -8.13 6.22 9.14
N PRO A 94 -8.73 7.28 8.55
CA PRO A 94 -8.01 8.27 7.75
C PRO A 94 -6.90 8.99 8.51
N GLY A 95 -7.06 9.17 9.82
CA GLY A 95 -6.05 9.81 10.68
C GLY A 95 -4.69 9.11 10.67
N VAL A 96 -4.59 7.85 10.23
CA VAL A 96 -3.29 7.19 10.03
C VAL A 96 -2.40 7.94 9.03
N LEU A 97 -3.00 8.62 8.04
CA LEU A 97 -2.26 9.39 7.03
C LEU A 97 -1.76 10.75 7.55
N GLU A 98 -2.26 11.18 8.69
CA GLU A 98 -1.85 12.42 9.37
C GLU A 98 -0.68 12.20 10.32
N ILE A 99 -0.40 10.94 10.68
CA ILE A 99 0.82 10.58 11.40
C ILE A 99 2.02 11.00 10.56
N LYS A 100 2.92 11.78 11.17
CA LYS A 100 4.07 12.41 10.51
C LYS A 100 4.91 11.41 9.71
N GLU A 101 5.19 10.24 10.27
CA GLU A 101 6.01 9.19 9.70
C GLU A 101 5.36 8.59 8.43
N VAL A 102 4.06 8.32 8.49
CA VAL A 102 3.27 7.87 7.33
C VAL A 102 3.23 8.95 6.25
N ASN A 103 2.96 10.19 6.66
CA ASN A 103 2.88 11.34 5.76
C ASN A 103 4.22 11.63 5.05
N ASN A 104 5.33 11.53 5.79
CA ASN A 104 6.67 11.69 5.24
C ASN A 104 6.97 10.66 4.16
N GLU A 105 6.57 9.40 4.35
CA GLU A 105 6.73 8.37 3.33
C GLU A 105 5.84 8.62 2.10
N ILE A 106 4.58 9.02 2.30
CA ILE A 106 3.69 9.41 1.19
C ILE A 106 4.30 10.56 0.39
N THR A 107 4.78 11.59 1.08
CA THR A 107 5.40 12.78 0.45
C THR A 107 6.70 12.39 -0.25
N ARG A 108 7.51 11.50 0.33
CA ARG A 108 8.72 10.95 -0.30
C ARG A 108 8.38 10.21 -1.60
N LEU A 109 7.32 9.40 -1.61
CA LEU A 109 6.84 8.68 -2.80
C LEU A 109 6.24 9.61 -3.87
N ALA A 110 5.70 10.76 -3.46
CA ALA A 110 5.18 11.77 -4.38
C ALA A 110 6.30 12.62 -5.02
N ALA A 111 7.34 12.96 -4.23
CA ALA A 111 8.37 13.89 -4.66
C ALA A 111 9.42 13.27 -5.59
N ARG A 112 9.64 11.95 -5.52
CA ARG A 112 10.68 11.28 -6.29
C ARG A 112 10.33 9.84 -6.63
N ASN A 113 10.98 9.33 -7.68
CA ASN A 113 10.94 7.92 -8.02
C ASN A 113 11.47 7.07 -6.85
N LEU A 114 10.85 5.91 -6.65
CA LEU A 114 11.27 4.93 -5.65
C LEU A 114 12.57 4.26 -6.06
N LEU A 115 12.70 3.97 -7.36
CA LEU A 115 13.85 3.32 -7.99
C LEU A 115 14.40 4.18 -9.13
N SER A 116 15.70 4.12 -9.37
CA SER A 116 16.34 4.73 -10.54
C SER A 116 17.02 3.70 -11.42
N LYS A 117 16.84 3.83 -12.75
CA LYS A 117 17.58 3.03 -13.74
C LYS A 117 19.08 3.33 -13.76
N ASP A 118 19.46 4.54 -13.32
CA ASP A 118 20.85 4.99 -13.29
C ASP A 118 21.54 4.60 -11.97
N ASN A 119 20.83 3.95 -11.05
CA ASN A 119 21.37 3.45 -9.79
C ASN A 119 21.62 1.93 -9.91
N SER A 120 22.88 1.53 -9.79
CA SER A 120 23.29 0.13 -9.94
C SER A 120 22.69 -0.80 -8.89
N GLU A 121 22.46 -0.31 -7.67
CA GLU A 121 21.86 -1.10 -6.59
C GLU A 121 20.36 -1.31 -6.83
N ASP A 122 19.65 -0.29 -7.31
CA ASP A 122 18.24 -0.43 -7.70
C ASP A 122 18.08 -1.42 -8.87
N ALA A 123 18.96 -1.35 -9.87
CA ALA A 123 18.97 -2.28 -10.98
C ALA A 123 19.26 -3.73 -10.52
N LYS A 124 20.23 -3.94 -9.62
CA LYS A 124 20.51 -5.26 -9.01
C LYS A 124 19.31 -5.77 -8.22
N LEU A 125 18.67 -4.91 -7.46
CA LEU A 125 17.53 -5.27 -6.62
C LEU A 125 16.34 -5.75 -7.48
N VAL A 126 16.02 -5.03 -8.55
CA VAL A 126 14.99 -5.44 -9.51
C VAL A 126 15.40 -6.70 -10.26
N ARG A 127 16.66 -6.84 -10.66
CA ARG A 127 17.18 -8.05 -11.32
C ARG A 127 16.97 -9.29 -10.44
N ASN A 128 17.33 -9.19 -9.16
CA ASN A 128 17.15 -10.28 -8.20
C ASN A 128 15.67 -10.65 -8.03
N TYR A 129 14.79 -9.66 -7.97
CA TYR A 129 13.34 -9.89 -7.92
C TYR A 129 12.82 -10.64 -9.16
N ILE A 130 13.22 -10.20 -10.36
CA ILE A 130 12.80 -10.84 -11.63
C ILE A 130 13.23 -12.31 -11.67
N LEU A 131 14.47 -12.58 -11.26
CA LEU A 131 15.03 -13.93 -11.23
C LEU A 131 14.37 -14.81 -10.16
N SER A 132 14.10 -14.27 -8.97
CA SER A 132 13.54 -15.06 -7.87
C SER A 132 12.07 -15.41 -8.07
N GLU A 133 11.27 -14.51 -8.65
CA GLU A 133 9.84 -14.71 -8.83
C GLU A 133 9.50 -15.43 -10.15
N ASN A 134 10.52 -15.86 -10.91
CA ASN A 134 10.39 -16.41 -12.26
C ASN A 134 9.40 -15.59 -13.11
N VAL A 135 9.61 -14.28 -13.18
CA VAL A 135 8.67 -13.39 -13.86
C VAL A 135 8.72 -13.67 -15.37
N MET A 136 7.77 -14.49 -15.85
CA MET A 136 7.61 -14.87 -17.27
C MET A 136 7.11 -13.72 -18.15
N ARG A 137 6.86 -12.53 -17.59
CA ARG A 137 6.41 -11.37 -18.37
C ARG A 137 7.56 -10.92 -19.29
N PHE A 138 7.26 -10.77 -20.58
CA PHE A 138 8.20 -10.32 -21.63
C PHE A 138 9.32 -11.32 -21.97
N GLU A 139 9.00 -12.59 -22.21
CA GLU A 139 9.99 -13.65 -22.47
C GLU A 139 11.05 -13.27 -23.52
N ASP A 140 10.64 -12.56 -24.59
CA ASP A 140 11.51 -12.11 -25.69
C ASP A 140 12.52 -11.02 -25.33
N LEU A 141 12.42 -10.42 -24.13
CA LEU A 141 13.30 -9.35 -23.70
C LEU A 141 14.52 -9.87 -22.92
N THR A 142 15.65 -9.19 -23.13
CA THR A 142 16.83 -9.40 -22.28
C THR A 142 16.52 -9.06 -20.82
N VAL A 143 17.28 -9.63 -19.89
CA VAL A 143 17.15 -9.33 -18.46
C VAL A 143 17.26 -7.82 -18.18
N GLU A 144 18.16 -7.12 -18.87
CA GLU A 144 18.36 -5.68 -18.68
C GLU A 144 17.17 -4.84 -19.15
N GLN A 145 16.56 -5.20 -20.28
CA GLN A 145 15.32 -4.56 -20.74
C GLN A 145 14.18 -4.82 -19.75
N LYS A 146 14.06 -6.04 -19.22
CA LYS A 146 13.08 -6.38 -18.18
C LYS A 146 13.28 -5.53 -16.93
N VAL A 147 14.52 -5.36 -16.47
CA VAL A 147 14.86 -4.50 -15.31
C VAL A 147 14.36 -3.08 -15.54
N ASN A 148 14.65 -2.47 -16.69
CA ASN A 148 14.23 -1.11 -16.99
C ASN A 148 12.70 -0.93 -17.02
N ILE A 149 11.98 -1.89 -17.63
CA ILE A 149 10.51 -1.89 -17.65
C ILE A 149 9.97 -2.00 -16.22
N TRP A 150 10.50 -2.93 -15.43
CA TRP A 150 10.08 -3.13 -14.04
C TRP A 150 10.33 -1.91 -13.17
N ILE A 151 11.47 -1.22 -13.32
CA ILE A 151 11.72 0.06 -12.64
C ILE A 151 10.64 1.09 -13.01
N GLY A 152 10.26 1.16 -14.29
CA GLY A 152 9.15 2.00 -14.77
C GLY A 152 7.83 1.66 -14.10
N ASP A 153 7.42 0.39 -14.17
CA ASP A 153 6.16 -0.13 -13.60
C ASP A 153 6.07 0.11 -12.09
N VAL A 154 7.17 -0.13 -11.36
CA VAL A 154 7.24 0.09 -9.90
C VAL A 154 7.09 1.57 -9.57
N ASN A 155 7.80 2.44 -10.29
CA ASN A 155 7.69 3.88 -10.06
C ASN A 155 6.30 4.42 -10.39
N GLU A 156 5.65 3.93 -11.45
CA GLU A 156 4.27 4.27 -11.76
C GLU A 156 3.33 3.82 -10.64
N ALA A 157 3.48 2.58 -10.16
CA ALA A 157 2.70 2.06 -9.05
C ALA A 157 2.91 2.87 -7.77
N SER A 158 4.16 3.22 -7.42
CA SER A 158 4.50 4.08 -6.28
C SER A 158 3.83 5.45 -6.35
N ARG A 159 3.77 6.06 -7.54
CA ARG A 159 3.04 7.33 -7.74
C ARG A 159 1.53 7.16 -7.60
N LYS A 160 0.96 6.05 -8.09
CA LYS A 160 -0.47 5.75 -7.87
C LYS A 160 -0.77 5.65 -6.39
N TRP A 161 0.07 4.95 -5.62
CA TRP A 161 -0.04 4.86 -4.16
C TRP A 161 0.01 6.22 -3.47
N SER A 162 1.02 7.05 -3.75
CA SER A 162 1.13 8.36 -3.11
C SER A 162 -0.05 9.27 -3.48
N ASN A 163 -0.45 9.31 -4.75
CA ASN A 163 -1.60 10.09 -5.20
C ASN A 163 -2.90 9.67 -4.52
N TYR A 164 -3.11 8.37 -4.33
CA TYR A 164 -4.29 7.85 -3.66
C TYR A 164 -4.35 8.26 -2.19
N PHE A 165 -3.23 8.13 -1.46
CA PHE A 165 -3.17 8.57 -0.08
C PHE A 165 -3.29 10.09 0.07
N LEU A 166 -2.63 10.87 -0.80
CA LEU A 166 -2.74 12.33 -0.79
C LEU A 166 -4.17 12.80 -1.04
N LYS A 167 -4.86 12.20 -2.01
CA LYS A 167 -6.27 12.53 -2.27
C LYS A 167 -7.18 12.11 -1.13
N ALA A 168 -6.97 10.94 -0.53
CA ALA A 168 -7.75 10.49 0.62
C ALA A 168 -7.53 11.43 1.83
N LEU A 169 -6.30 11.87 2.06
CA LEU A 169 -5.95 12.84 3.10
C LEU A 169 -6.57 14.21 2.83
N ASP A 170 -6.53 14.71 1.61
CA ASP A 170 -7.18 15.96 1.21
C ASP A 170 -8.70 15.92 1.48
N ILE A 171 -9.36 14.83 1.07
CA ILE A 171 -10.79 14.62 1.34
C ILE A 171 -11.05 14.59 2.85
N HIS A 172 -10.21 13.90 3.63
CA HIS A 172 -10.37 13.86 5.09
C HIS A 172 -10.32 15.26 5.72
N ARG A 173 -9.39 16.11 5.26
CA ARG A 173 -9.24 17.50 5.73
C ARG A 173 -10.40 18.40 5.30
N ARG A 174 -10.86 18.28 4.05
CA ARG A 174 -11.99 19.07 3.54
C ARG A 174 -13.34 18.66 4.14
N TYR A 175 -13.48 17.39 4.52
CA TYR A 175 -14.71 16.85 5.10
C TYR A 175 -14.42 16.14 6.44
N PRO A 176 -14.19 16.87 7.55
CA PRO A 176 -13.84 16.27 8.84
C PRO A 176 -14.89 15.30 9.40
N THR A 177 -16.15 15.44 8.98
CA THR A 177 -17.25 14.53 9.38
C THR A 177 -17.33 13.27 8.52
N ALA A 178 -16.57 13.16 7.43
CA ALA A 178 -16.52 11.98 6.60
C ALA A 178 -15.87 10.82 7.34
N LYS A 179 -16.60 9.72 7.48
CA LYS A 179 -16.12 8.51 8.17
C LYS A 179 -15.83 7.43 7.13
N PHE A 180 -14.57 7.08 6.98
CA PHE A 180 -14.13 6.03 6.09
C PHE A 180 -12.94 5.26 6.67
N TRP A 181 -12.60 4.11 6.09
CA TRP A 181 -11.50 3.28 6.56
C TRP A 181 -10.79 2.59 5.40
N PHE A 182 -9.48 2.44 5.51
CA PHE A 182 -8.69 1.66 4.58
C PHE A 182 -8.66 0.19 4.98
N TYR A 183 -8.78 -0.69 4.00
CA TYR A 183 -8.67 -2.13 4.19
C TYR A 183 -8.24 -2.81 2.90
N VAL A 184 -7.82 -4.07 3.00
CA VAL A 184 -7.56 -4.91 1.83
C VAL A 184 -8.75 -5.82 1.56
N GLN A 185 -9.25 -5.76 0.34
CA GLN A 185 -10.25 -6.68 -0.15
C GLN A 185 -9.54 -7.91 -0.74
N SER A 186 -9.80 -9.08 -0.16
CA SER A 186 -9.51 -10.38 -0.77
C SER A 186 -10.52 -10.66 -1.88
N PRO A 187 -10.13 -11.34 -2.97
CA PRO A 187 -11.08 -12.02 -3.84
C PRO A 187 -11.95 -12.94 -2.96
N GLY A 188 -13.26 -12.83 -3.16
CA GLY A 188 -14.24 -13.74 -2.57
C GLY A 188 -14.27 -15.06 -3.33
#